data_AF-A0A4S9U8C1-F1
#
_entry.id   AF-A0A4S9U8C1-F1
#
_cell.length_a   1.000
_cell.length_b   1.000
_cell.length_c   1.000
_cell.angle_alpha   90.00
_cell.angle_beta   90.00
_cell.angle_gamma   90.00
#
_symmetry.space_group_name_H-M   'P 1'
#
loop_
_entity.id
_entity.type
_entity.pdbx_description
1 polymer ?
#
loop_
_entity_poly.entity_id
_entity_poly.type
_entity_poly.pdbx_seq_one_letter_code
_entity_poly.pdbx_strand_id
1 'polypeptide(L)' 'MSTNGDHEMADAVAGADVGSAEIEIVEPQRIRVLPGSTDTAASFEFTKEDHTLGNALRYIIMKNPDVEFCGYSI' A
#
# COMPACT_ATOMS: atom_id res chain seq x y z
N MET A 1 -60.55 35.73 17.38
CA MET A 1 -60.26 34.39 16.83
C MET A 1 -59.56 34.55 15.50
N SER A 2 -58.67 33.62 15.15
CA SER A 2 -57.91 33.50 13.89
C SER A 2 -56.59 34.28 13.84
N THR A 3 -55.41 33.71 13.62
CA THR A 3 -54.96 32.32 13.41
C THR A 3 -53.46 32.30 13.71
N ASN A 4 -53.01 31.34 14.52
CA ASN A 4 -51.59 31.06 14.74
C ASN A 4 -50.99 30.61 13.41
N GLY A 5 -49.95 31.31 12.94
CA GLY A 5 -49.18 30.95 11.76
C GLY A 5 -47.77 30.58 12.16
N ASP A 6 -47.63 29.52 12.95
CA ASP A 6 -46.33 28.93 13.24
C ASP A 6 -45.76 28.41 11.92
N HIS A 7 -44.73 29.11 11.41
CA HIS A 7 -43.94 28.63 10.28
C HIS A 7 -43.05 27.50 10.80
N GLU A 8 -43.42 26.26 10.50
CA GLU A 8 -42.54 25.12 10.73
C GLU A 8 -41.31 25.25 9.83
N MET A 9 -40.14 25.41 10.44
CA MET A 9 -38.87 25.25 9.74
C MET A 9 -38.69 23.75 9.46
N ALA A 10 -38.93 23.34 8.22
CA ALA A 10 -38.52 22.02 7.77
C ALA A 10 -36.99 21.92 7.83
N ASP A 11 -36.50 20.89 8.51
CA ASP A 11 -35.08 20.60 8.68
C ASP A 11 -34.32 20.72 7.36
N ALA A 12 -33.20 21.44 7.39
CA ALA A 12 -32.26 21.48 6.30
C ALA A 12 -31.81 20.05 6.00
N VAL A 13 -32.07 19.56 4.79
CA VAL A 13 -31.56 18.28 4.29
C VAL A 13 -30.03 18.35 4.23
N ALA A 14 -29.42 17.96 5.35
CA ALA A 14 -27.99 17.83 5.49
C ALA A 14 -27.52 16.64 4.65
N GLY A 15 -26.46 16.88 3.89
CA GLY A 15 -25.61 15.81 3.37
C GLY A 15 -25.77 15.60 1.89
N ALA A 16 -25.02 16.41 1.13
CA ALA A 16 -24.58 16.07 -0.20
C ALA A 16 -24.11 14.60 -0.24
N ASP A 17 -24.59 13.87 -1.24
CA ASP A 17 -23.94 12.69 -1.79
C ASP A 17 -22.50 13.06 -2.12
N VAL A 18 -21.60 12.87 -1.15
CA VAL A 18 -20.17 12.82 -1.41
C VAL A 18 -19.95 11.45 -2.01
N GLY A 19 -20.12 11.37 -3.33
CA GLY A 19 -19.67 10.24 -4.11
C GLY A 19 -18.23 9.96 -3.69
N SER A 20 -18.04 8.86 -2.96
CA SER A 20 -16.73 8.37 -2.56
C SER A 20 -16.05 7.92 -3.85
N ALA A 21 -15.42 8.87 -4.54
CA ALA A 21 -14.39 8.54 -5.52
C ALA A 21 -13.31 7.80 -4.73
N GLU A 22 -13.35 6.48 -4.79
CA GLU A 22 -12.25 5.62 -4.36
C GLU A 22 -11.05 6.02 -5.23
N ILE A 23 -10.22 6.91 -4.69
CA ILE A 23 -8.90 7.19 -5.26
C ILE A 23 -8.11 5.90 -5.02
N GLU A 24 -8.00 5.05 -6.04
CA GLU A 24 -7.02 3.97 -6.05
C GLU A 24 -5.63 4.61 -5.93
N ILE A 25 -5.12 4.68 -4.71
CA ILE A 25 -3.73 5.03 -4.45
C ILE A 25 -2.93 3.83 -4.94
N VAL A 26 -2.51 3.86 -6.21
CA VAL A 26 -1.56 2.90 -6.75
C VAL A 26 -0.24 3.15 -6.04
N GLU A 27 0.04 2.35 -5.02
CA GLU A 27 1.34 2.41 -4.35
C GLU A 27 2.44 2.11 -5.38
N PRO A 28 3.48 2.93 -5.48
CA PRO A 28 4.54 2.70 -6.44
C PRO A 28 5.23 1.38 -6.11
N GLN A 29 5.46 0.57 -7.15
CA GLN A 29 6.22 -0.67 -7.07
C GLN A 29 7.61 -0.40 -6.47
N ARG A 30 7.85 -0.88 -5.24
CA ARG A 30 9.10 -0.64 -4.50
C ARG A 30 10.20 -1.68 -4.76
N ILE A 31 9.91 -2.69 -5.58
CA ILE A 31 10.83 -3.77 -5.92
C ILE A 31 11.03 -3.87 -7.43
N ARG A 32 12.29 -3.89 -7.86
CA ARG A 32 12.71 -4.04 -9.25
C ARG A 32 13.64 -5.23 -9.40
N VAL A 33 13.46 -6.00 -10.47
CA VAL A 33 14.40 -7.07 -10.84
C VAL A 33 15.55 -6.45 -11.65
N LEU A 34 16.78 -6.74 -11.26
CA LEU A 34 17.96 -6.28 -11.97
C LEU A 34 18.24 -7.17 -13.18
N PRO A 35 18.79 -6.60 -14.28
CA PRO A 35 19.17 -7.40 -15.44
C PRO A 35 20.29 -8.40 -15.10
N GLY A 36 20.33 -9.52 -15.79
CA GLY A 36 21.28 -10.61 -15.53
C GLY A 36 20.73 -11.76 -14.69
N SER A 37 19.41 -11.81 -14.47
CA SER A 37 18.76 -12.97 -13.89
C SER A 37 18.82 -14.18 -14.82
N THR A 38 18.96 -15.36 -14.21
CA THR A 38 18.77 -16.68 -14.81
C THR A 38 17.58 -17.36 -14.13
N ASP A 39 17.21 -18.57 -14.56
CA ASP A 39 16.07 -19.29 -13.98
C ASP A 39 16.23 -19.59 -12.48
N THR A 40 17.47 -19.70 -11.99
CA THR A 40 17.78 -20.07 -10.60
C THR A 40 18.50 -18.99 -9.80
N ALA A 41 18.89 -17.88 -10.43
CA ALA A 41 19.59 -16.79 -9.76
C ALA A 41 19.09 -15.43 -10.25
N ALA A 42 18.72 -14.54 -9.32
CA ALA A 42 18.24 -13.21 -9.63
C ALA A 42 18.72 -12.20 -8.57
N SER A 43 18.78 -10.93 -8.95
CA SER A 43 19.06 -9.82 -8.04
C SER A 43 17.89 -8.85 -8.03
N PHE A 44 17.52 -8.38 -6.84
CA PHE A 44 16.39 -7.48 -6.63
C PHE A 44 16.86 -6.19 -5.97
N GLU A 45 16.29 -5.09 -6.39
CA GLU A 45 16.51 -3.77 -5.79
C GLU A 45 15.24 -3.33 -5.07
N PHE A 46 15.39 -2.95 -3.80
CA PHE A 46 14.32 -2.42 -2.97
C PHE A 46 14.53 -0.93 -2.74
N THR A 47 13.56 -0.10 -3.13
CA THR A 47 13.66 1.35 -2.94
C THR A 47 13.19 1.76 -1.54
N LYS A 48 13.96 2.64 -0.88
CA LYS A 48 13.66 3.18 0.47
C LYS A 48 13.66 2.13 1.60
N GLU A 49 14.48 1.09 1.46
CA GLU A 49 14.65 0.04 2.47
C GLU A 49 16.10 0.00 2.94
N ASP A 50 16.34 -0.49 4.16
CA ASP A 50 17.66 -0.53 4.80
C ASP A 50 17.98 -1.90 5.40
N HIS A 51 18.97 -1.95 6.31
CA HIS A 51 19.42 -3.18 6.98
C HIS A 51 18.29 -3.90 7.72
N THR A 52 17.27 -3.18 8.17
CA THR A 52 16.15 -3.74 8.94
C THR A 52 15.41 -4.77 8.09
N LEU A 53 14.97 -4.38 6.90
CA LEU A 53 14.31 -5.28 5.97
C LEU A 53 15.30 -6.29 5.37
N GLY A 54 16.48 -5.82 4.94
CA GLY A 54 17.49 -6.67 4.29
C GLY A 54 17.92 -7.85 5.16
N ASN A 55 18.19 -7.61 6.45
CA ASN A 55 18.59 -8.67 7.38
C ASN A 55 17.45 -9.67 7.67
N ALA A 56 16.23 -9.16 7.87
CA ALA A 56 15.06 -10.02 8.11
C ALA A 56 14.77 -10.91 6.90
N LEU A 57 14.76 -10.33 5.70
CA LEU A 57 14.48 -11.03 4.46
C LEU A 57 15.55 -12.09 4.16
N ARG A 58 16.83 -11.75 4.31
CA ARG A 58 17.93 -12.71 4.19
C ARG A 58 17.75 -13.89 5.14
N TYR A 59 17.41 -13.62 6.40
CA TYR A 59 17.21 -14.67 7.40
C TYR A 59 16.11 -15.64 6.99
N ILE A 60 14.98 -15.13 6.52
CA ILE A 60 13.83 -15.94 6.11
C ILE A 60 14.17 -16.75 4.85
N ILE A 61 14.77 -16.12 3.84
CA ILE A 61 15.10 -16.80 2.57
C ILE A 61 16.10 -17.94 2.81
N MET A 62 17.09 -17.75 3.67
CA MET A 62 18.07 -18.78 4.03
C MET A 62 17.46 -19.99 4.78
N LYS A 63 16.19 -19.95 5.18
CA LYS A 63 15.50 -21.12 5.73
C LYS A 63 15.02 -22.09 4.66
N ASN A 64 14.89 -21.64 3.41
CA ASN A 64 14.49 -22.51 2.32
C ASN A 64 15.68 -23.43 1.94
N PRO A 65 15.55 -24.76 2.03
CA PRO A 65 16.63 -25.70 1.66
C PRO A 65 17.03 -25.63 0.18
N ASP A 66 16.16 -25.11 -0.69
CA ASP A 66 16.45 -24.97 -2.12
C ASP A 66 17.30 -23.73 -2.45
N VAL A 67 17.61 -22.90 -1.45
CA VAL A 67 18.43 -21.68 -1.63
C VAL A 67 19.88 -21.99 -1.29
N GLU A 68 20.73 -22.01 -2.32
CA GLU A 68 22.18 -22.20 -2.16
C GLU A 68 22.88 -20.94 -1.63
N PHE A 69 22.41 -19.75 -2.04
CA PHE A 69 23.02 -18.48 -1.68
C PHE A 69 22.00 -17.36 -1.58
N CYS A 70 22.08 -16.56 -0.50
CA CYS A 70 21.31 -15.34 -0.34
C CYS A 70 22.12 -14.28 0.43
N GLY A 71 22.13 -13.06 -0.09
CA GLY A 71 22.79 -11.90 0.50
C GLY A 71 22.01 -10.62 0.22
N TYR A 72 22.34 -9.57 0.98
CA TYR A 72 21.83 -8.23 0.75
C TYR A 72 22.97 -7.22 0.91
N SER A 73 22.86 -6.09 0.22
CA SER A 73 23.74 -4.93 0.35
C SER A 73 22.88 -3.67 0.33
N ILE A 74 23.37 -2.60 0.96
CA ILE A 74 22.87 -1.24 0.80
C ILE A 74 23.77 -0.51 -0.19
#